data_AF-A0A371CWA1-F1
#
_entry.id   AF-A0A371CWA1-F1
#
_cell.length_a   1.000
_cell.length_b   1.000
_cell.length_c   1.000
_cell.angle_alpha   90.00
_cell.angle_beta   90.00
_cell.angle_gamma   90.00
#
_symmetry.space_group_name_H-M   'P 1'
#
loop_
_entity.id
_entity.type
_entity.pdbx_description
1 polymer ?
#
loop_
_entity_poly.entity_id
_entity_poly.type
_entity_poly.pdbx_seq_one_letter_code
_entity_poly.pdbx_strand_id
1 'polypeptide(L)'
;MTSLLISESQPWKTLYLIWFFATLILVKLPAWFIWYLVPSHRPRRSWTIKRALIVRTIRELWTLEVDIDDEKRDPSDEVPDSELTDAKFVWVDGIPDKLFCGEVHRIADITNVRPTRIAGYWLLQKNYDWTGPRAKPGEKTILHLHGGAFYVGTANPSDTTANFTRGLLEHMHTIQRTFAVDYRLTASAPKPPANPFPAALLDALAGYRYLVHDAGFAPENIIVAGDSAGGNLALALVRHLIENPTPSLPPPGRILTASAWLDLSSSRRGPGSSAVLNAPSDIFDERPGELFAKYAVVSLLGPMGFEVAQTHRYLSPVSLACKPETGLFAGFPETYVVAGGAERLLDDSTALVERMRADGVIVIQDIPPDAVHDFLVFTWHDPERTEVLKRLSRWMDMM
;
A
#
# COMPACT_ATOMS: atom_id res chain seq x y z
N MET A 1 26.20 -7.40 5.37
CA MET A 1 27.20 -8.48 5.20
C MET A 1 26.63 -9.65 4.38
N THR A 2 25.75 -9.36 3.41
CA THR A 2 24.87 -10.35 2.77
C THR A 2 25.30 -10.71 1.34
N SER A 3 26.24 -9.97 0.74
CA SER A 3 26.60 -10.15 -0.68
C SER A 3 27.59 -11.29 -0.97
N LEU A 4 28.17 -11.91 0.06
CA LEU A 4 29.14 -13.01 -0.10
C LEU A 4 28.48 -14.40 -0.03
N LEU A 5 27.28 -14.54 0.57
CA LEU A 5 26.64 -15.84 0.78
C LEU A 5 25.90 -16.40 -0.45
N ILE A 6 25.48 -15.54 -1.40
CA ILE A 6 24.86 -15.98 -2.66
C ILE A 6 25.89 -16.72 -3.54
N SER A 7 27.18 -16.37 -3.41
CA SER A 7 28.26 -16.83 -4.28
C SER A 7 28.56 -18.33 -4.16
N GLU A 8 28.46 -18.93 -2.96
CA GLU A 8 28.92 -20.30 -2.74
C GLU A 8 27.81 -21.36 -2.95
N SER A 9 26.54 -20.99 -2.80
CA SER A 9 25.40 -21.93 -2.82
C SER A 9 24.59 -21.93 -4.13
N GLN A 10 24.69 -20.87 -4.95
CA GLN A 10 23.88 -20.71 -6.18
C GLN A 10 24.69 -20.08 -7.35
N PRO A 11 25.70 -20.77 -7.91
CA PRO A 11 26.62 -20.19 -8.90
C PRO A 11 25.91 -19.71 -10.18
N TRP A 12 24.86 -20.41 -10.62
CA TRP A 12 24.06 -20.00 -11.78
C TRP A 12 23.26 -18.72 -11.54
N LYS A 13 22.75 -18.51 -10.32
CA LYS A 13 22.07 -17.26 -9.93
C LYS A 13 23.07 -16.10 -9.95
N THR A 14 24.27 -16.30 -9.40
CA THR A 14 25.34 -15.31 -9.44
C THR A 14 25.73 -14.93 -10.87
N LEU A 15 25.93 -15.91 -11.75
CA LEU A 15 26.23 -15.66 -13.17
C LEU A 15 25.09 -14.91 -13.88
N TYR A 16 23.84 -15.30 -13.61
CA TYR A 16 22.66 -14.60 -14.14
C TYR A 16 22.60 -13.15 -13.66
N LEU A 17 22.83 -12.89 -12.37
CA LEU A 17 22.83 -11.52 -11.83
C LEU A 17 23.95 -10.67 -12.45
N ILE A 18 25.16 -11.22 -12.58
CA ILE A 18 26.28 -10.52 -13.24
C ILE A 18 25.90 -10.18 -14.69
N TRP A 19 25.38 -11.15 -15.45
CA TRP A 19 24.92 -10.92 -16.82
C TRP A 19 23.79 -9.89 -16.88
N PHE A 20 22.80 -9.98 -15.99
CA PHE A 20 21.67 -9.06 -15.92
C PHE A 20 22.14 -7.63 -15.67
N PHE A 21 22.98 -7.39 -14.65
CA PHE A 21 23.48 -6.05 -14.35
C PHE A 21 24.44 -5.54 -15.42
N ALA A 22 25.31 -6.39 -15.97
CA ALA A 22 26.21 -6.01 -17.06
C ALA A 22 25.42 -5.58 -18.31
N THR A 23 24.39 -6.34 -18.71
CA THR A 23 23.54 -5.99 -19.85
C THR A 23 22.69 -4.75 -19.57
N LEU A 24 22.15 -4.60 -18.36
CA LEU A 24 21.40 -3.41 -17.96
C LEU A 24 22.26 -2.15 -18.08
N ILE A 25 23.46 -2.16 -17.52
CA ILE A 25 24.34 -1.00 -17.43
C ILE A 25 25.03 -0.70 -18.76
N LEU A 26 25.60 -1.70 -19.43
CA LEU A 26 26.46 -1.49 -20.60
C LEU A 26 25.69 -1.44 -21.92
N VAL A 27 24.47 -1.97 -21.97
CA VAL A 27 23.70 -2.09 -23.22
C VAL A 27 22.35 -1.38 -23.12
N LYS A 28 21.48 -1.79 -22.18
CA LYS A 28 20.10 -1.29 -22.12
C LYS A 28 20.04 0.19 -21.79
N LEU A 29 20.72 0.64 -20.73
CA LEU A 29 20.71 2.06 -20.31
C LEU A 29 21.23 3.00 -21.41
N PRO A 30 22.40 2.78 -22.07
CA PRO A 30 22.84 3.60 -23.19
C PRO A 30 21.87 3.59 -24.38
N ALA A 31 21.33 2.42 -24.74
CA ALA A 31 20.39 2.30 -25.84
C ALA A 31 19.09 3.09 -25.57
N TRP A 32 18.53 2.97 -24.37
CA TRP A 32 17.36 3.75 -23.97
C TRP A 32 17.64 5.24 -23.88
N PHE A 33 18.82 5.64 -23.40
CA PHE A 33 19.20 7.05 -23.38
C PHE A 33 19.16 7.65 -24.79
N ILE A 34 19.78 6.97 -25.76
CA ILE A 34 19.78 7.40 -27.18
C ILE A 34 18.34 7.40 -27.72
N TRP A 35 17.56 6.35 -27.47
CA TRP A 35 16.18 6.24 -27.92
C TRP A 35 15.30 7.39 -27.38
N TYR A 36 15.46 7.73 -26.10
CA TYR A 36 14.71 8.78 -25.41
C TYR A 36 15.20 10.21 -25.67
N LEU A 37 16.26 10.40 -26.47
CA LEU A 37 16.61 11.73 -26.99
C LEU A 37 15.44 12.34 -27.77
N VAL A 38 14.66 11.51 -28.48
CA VAL A 38 13.44 11.93 -29.17
C VAL A 38 12.25 11.86 -28.19
N PRO A 39 11.57 12.99 -27.87
CA PRO A 39 10.48 12.99 -26.88
C PRO A 39 9.31 12.05 -27.21
N SER A 40 8.99 11.83 -28.49
CA SER A 40 7.91 10.91 -28.91
C SER A 40 8.20 9.43 -28.63
N HIS A 41 9.45 9.09 -28.34
CA HIS A 41 9.87 7.73 -28.01
C HIS A 41 9.82 7.43 -26.51
N ARG A 42 9.63 8.45 -25.68
CA ARG A 42 9.50 8.29 -24.23
C ARG A 42 8.11 7.72 -23.91
N PRO A 43 7.97 6.94 -22.82
CA PRO A 43 6.66 6.50 -22.33
C PRO A 43 5.62 7.62 -22.18
N ARG A 44 6.09 8.79 -21.73
CA ARG A 44 5.34 10.04 -21.68
C ARG A 44 6.18 11.12 -22.35
N ARG A 45 5.60 11.85 -23.28
CA ARG A 45 6.30 12.92 -24.02
C ARG A 45 6.77 14.05 -23.10
N SER A 46 6.01 14.31 -22.05
CA SER A 46 6.27 15.30 -20.98
C SER A 46 7.44 14.93 -20.07
N TRP A 47 7.81 13.66 -20.00
CA TRP A 47 8.88 13.23 -19.09
C TRP A 47 10.26 13.68 -19.57
N THR A 48 11.09 13.99 -18.58
CA THR A 48 12.54 14.12 -18.80
C THR A 48 13.14 12.77 -19.16
N ILE A 49 14.31 12.78 -19.82
CA ILE A 49 15.07 11.56 -20.11
C ILE A 49 15.40 10.83 -18.79
N LYS A 50 15.78 11.57 -17.75
CA LYS A 50 16.06 11.02 -16.42
C LYS A 50 14.86 10.22 -15.88
N ARG A 51 13.65 10.79 -15.89
CA ARG A 51 12.45 10.10 -15.40
C ARG A 51 12.13 8.86 -16.22
N ALA A 52 12.19 8.96 -17.55
CA ALA A 52 11.94 7.82 -18.43
C ALA A 52 12.94 6.67 -18.20
N LEU A 53 14.22 6.99 -17.96
CA LEU A 53 15.24 5.99 -17.62
C LEU A 53 15.02 5.37 -16.25
N ILE A 54 14.70 6.18 -15.23
CA ILE A 54 14.43 5.67 -13.87
C ILE A 54 13.27 4.68 -13.92
N VAL A 55 12.13 5.07 -14.49
CA VAL A 55 10.94 4.20 -14.58
C VAL A 55 11.26 2.93 -15.35
N ARG A 56 11.95 3.05 -16.51
CA ARG A 56 12.33 1.87 -17.29
C ARG A 56 13.28 0.94 -16.53
N THR A 57 14.18 1.49 -15.73
CA THR A 57 15.11 0.70 -14.89
C THR A 57 14.36 -0.01 -13.77
N ILE A 58 13.46 0.68 -13.06
CA ILE A 58 12.63 0.09 -12.01
C ILE A 58 11.83 -1.08 -12.56
N ARG A 59 11.23 -0.96 -13.75
CA ARG A 59 10.50 -2.07 -14.39
C ARG A 59 11.34 -3.33 -14.60
N GLU A 60 12.62 -3.20 -14.91
CA GLU A 60 13.51 -4.36 -15.05
C GLU A 60 13.91 -4.94 -13.68
N LEU A 61 14.19 -4.06 -12.70
CA LEU A 61 14.56 -4.48 -11.36
C LEU A 61 13.39 -5.14 -10.61
N TRP A 62 12.18 -4.65 -10.81
CA TRP A 62 10.97 -5.25 -10.22
C TRP A 62 10.82 -6.71 -10.61
N THR A 63 11.11 -7.05 -11.87
CA THR A 63 11.08 -8.45 -12.31
C THR A 63 12.18 -9.31 -11.73
N LEU A 64 13.27 -8.70 -11.29
CA LEU A 64 14.33 -9.42 -10.58
C LEU A 64 13.97 -9.64 -9.11
N GLU A 65 13.38 -8.65 -8.45
CA GLU A 65 13.02 -8.67 -7.03
C GLU A 65 11.93 -9.70 -6.71
N VAL A 66 10.98 -9.93 -7.61
CA VAL A 66 9.95 -10.98 -7.47
C VAL A 66 10.55 -12.39 -7.50
N ASP A 67 11.68 -12.58 -8.19
CA ASP A 67 12.35 -13.87 -8.34
C ASP A 67 13.41 -14.12 -7.24
N ILE A 68 13.81 -13.08 -6.51
CA ILE A 68 14.78 -13.19 -5.41
C ILE A 68 13.99 -13.27 -4.11
N ASP A 69 13.96 -14.46 -3.53
CA ASP A 69 13.43 -14.74 -2.20
C ASP A 69 14.21 -13.91 -1.16
N ASP A 70 13.76 -12.69 -0.90
CA ASP A 70 14.36 -11.80 0.08
C ASP A 70 13.42 -11.78 1.30
N GLU A 71 13.73 -12.60 2.30
CA GLU A 71 13.16 -12.48 3.65
C GLU A 71 13.67 -11.17 4.27
N LYS A 72 13.17 -10.04 3.77
CA LYS A 72 13.47 -8.69 4.30
C LYS A 72 12.87 -8.44 5.70
N ARG A 73 12.25 -9.47 6.30
CA ARG A 73 11.38 -9.35 7.46
C ARG A 73 11.28 -10.67 8.22
N ASP A 74 11.61 -10.64 9.52
CA ASP A 74 11.08 -11.59 10.49
C ASP A 74 9.98 -10.88 11.32
N PRO A 75 8.70 -11.23 11.15
CA PRO A 75 7.60 -10.57 11.86
C PRO A 75 7.54 -10.90 13.36
N SER A 76 8.38 -11.83 13.84
CA SER A 76 8.46 -12.23 15.25
C SER A 76 9.57 -11.55 16.04
N ASP A 77 10.46 -10.83 15.35
CA ASP A 77 11.58 -10.13 15.98
C ASP A 77 11.25 -8.69 16.33
N GLU A 78 11.61 -8.31 17.56
CA GLU A 78 11.62 -6.92 17.98
C GLU A 78 12.82 -6.20 17.36
N VAL A 79 12.58 -5.04 16.75
CA VAL A 79 13.66 -4.20 16.21
C VAL A 79 14.11 -3.21 17.28
N PRO A 80 15.37 -3.26 17.74
CA PRO A 80 15.85 -2.36 18.76
C PRO A 80 15.74 -0.89 18.35
N ASP A 81 15.34 -0.04 19.28
CA ASP A 81 15.27 1.43 19.07
C ASP A 81 16.58 2.03 18.55
N SER A 82 17.74 1.43 18.86
CA SER A 82 19.05 1.88 18.37
C SER A 82 19.26 1.67 16.87
N GLU A 83 18.49 0.78 16.25
CA GLU A 83 18.52 0.50 14.81
C GLU A 83 17.48 1.35 14.04
N LEU A 84 16.59 2.01 14.75
CA LEU A 84 15.53 2.84 14.20
C LEU A 84 15.94 4.31 14.16
N THR A 85 15.75 4.95 13.00
CA THR A 85 15.95 6.40 12.84
C THR A 85 14.61 7.10 12.81
N ASP A 86 14.42 8.07 13.72
CA ASP A 86 13.17 8.82 13.91
C ASP A 86 11.95 7.90 14.00
N ALA A 87 12.10 6.77 14.71
CA ALA A 87 11.04 5.79 14.84
C ALA A 87 11.14 4.98 16.15
N LYS A 88 10.03 4.34 16.54
CA LYS A 88 9.92 3.46 17.71
C LYS A 88 9.17 2.18 17.36
N PHE A 89 9.69 1.05 17.81
CA PHE A 89 9.01 -0.22 17.69
C PHE A 89 7.96 -0.36 18.79
N VAL A 90 6.86 -1.05 18.48
CA VAL A 90 5.90 -1.50 19.49
C VAL A 90 5.23 -2.79 19.05
N TRP A 91 4.97 -3.66 20.02
CA TRP A 91 4.10 -4.80 19.83
C TRP A 91 2.63 -4.40 19.98
N VAL A 92 1.80 -4.81 19.02
CA VAL A 92 0.36 -4.61 19.03
C VAL A 92 -0.31 -5.95 19.28
N ASP A 93 -1.15 -6.02 20.31
CA ASP A 93 -1.95 -7.21 20.60
C ASP A 93 -3.01 -7.44 19.51
N GLY A 94 -3.29 -8.71 19.21
CA GLY A 94 -4.28 -9.09 18.21
C GLY A 94 -5.68 -8.56 18.54
N ILE A 95 -6.46 -8.28 17.49
CA ILE A 95 -7.84 -7.82 17.64
C ILE A 95 -8.67 -8.86 18.42
N PRO A 96 -9.36 -8.48 19.52
CA PRO A 96 -10.23 -9.42 20.23
C PRO A 96 -11.36 -9.94 19.35
N ASP A 97 -11.72 -11.22 19.49
CA ASP A 97 -12.77 -11.89 18.70
C ASP A 97 -14.11 -11.14 18.69
N LYS A 98 -14.45 -10.44 19.77
CA LYS A 98 -15.68 -9.63 19.85
C LYS A 98 -15.68 -8.36 19.00
N LEU A 99 -14.53 -7.92 18.49
CA LEU A 99 -14.37 -6.67 17.74
C LEU A 99 -14.26 -6.88 16.21
N PHE A 100 -14.25 -8.14 15.73
CA PHE A 100 -14.52 -8.46 14.33
C PHE A 100 -15.67 -9.47 14.24
N CYS A 101 -16.55 -9.30 13.25
CA CYS A 101 -17.80 -10.04 13.15
C CYS A 101 -18.31 -10.04 11.70
N GLY A 102 -19.53 -10.57 11.50
CA GLY A 102 -20.18 -10.62 10.20
C GLY A 102 -19.35 -11.37 9.16
N GLU A 103 -19.21 -10.77 7.98
CA GLU A 103 -18.54 -11.38 6.84
C GLU A 103 -17.05 -11.64 7.09
N VAL A 104 -16.38 -10.74 7.83
CA VAL A 104 -14.96 -10.88 8.17
C VAL A 104 -14.73 -12.10 9.06
N HIS A 105 -15.57 -12.30 10.08
CA HIS A 105 -15.48 -13.49 10.93
C HIS A 105 -15.81 -14.78 10.17
N ARG A 106 -16.86 -14.76 9.33
CA ARG A 106 -17.22 -15.91 8.50
C ARG A 106 -16.05 -16.37 7.62
N ILE A 107 -15.35 -15.42 6.98
CA ILE A 107 -14.22 -15.75 6.12
C ILE A 107 -13.00 -16.18 6.94
N ALA A 108 -12.76 -15.57 8.10
CA ALA A 108 -11.69 -16.00 9.01
C ALA A 108 -11.84 -17.47 9.42
N ASP A 109 -13.07 -17.98 9.58
CA ASP A 109 -13.31 -19.40 9.83
C ASP A 109 -13.04 -20.28 8.61
N ILE A 110 -13.46 -19.84 7.41
CA ILE A 110 -13.19 -20.56 6.15
C ILE A 110 -11.68 -20.68 5.89
N THR A 111 -10.94 -19.60 6.16
CA THR A 111 -9.51 -19.54 5.87
C THR A 111 -8.63 -19.92 7.05
N ASN A 112 -9.22 -20.31 8.18
CA ASN A 112 -8.56 -20.63 9.45
C ASN A 112 -7.58 -19.54 9.92
N VAL A 113 -7.93 -18.28 9.65
CA VAL A 113 -7.17 -17.12 10.10
C VAL A 113 -7.62 -16.76 11.51
N ARG A 114 -6.66 -16.50 12.40
CA ARG A 114 -6.91 -16.04 13.77
C ARG A 114 -6.16 -14.73 14.05
N PRO A 115 -6.67 -13.88 14.97
CA PRO A 115 -5.92 -12.74 15.48
C PRO A 115 -4.59 -13.18 16.07
N THR A 116 -3.57 -12.35 15.91
CA THR A 116 -2.25 -12.57 16.51
C THR A 116 -1.64 -11.22 16.88
N ARG A 117 -0.63 -11.27 17.75
CA ARG A 117 0.23 -10.13 18.02
C ARG A 117 1.05 -9.79 16.76
N ILE A 118 1.22 -8.50 16.49
CA ILE A 118 1.94 -7.99 15.32
C ILE A 118 2.89 -6.87 15.70
N ALA A 119 3.89 -6.64 14.86
CA ALA A 119 4.77 -5.48 14.97
C ALA A 119 4.08 -4.21 14.46
N GLY A 120 4.37 -3.10 15.11
CA GLY A 120 3.99 -1.76 14.68
C GLY A 120 5.13 -0.78 14.91
N TYR A 121 5.13 0.29 14.12
CA TYR A 121 6.19 1.28 14.15
C TYR A 121 5.58 2.68 14.25
N TRP A 122 5.99 3.42 15.27
CA TRP A 122 5.81 4.87 15.29
C TRP A 122 6.91 5.49 14.43
N LEU A 123 6.54 6.24 13.39
CA LEU A 123 7.46 7.12 12.68
C LEU A 123 7.25 8.54 13.22
N LEU A 124 8.36 9.23 13.47
CA LEU A 124 8.39 10.50 14.17
C LEU A 124 8.86 11.59 13.21
N GLN A 125 8.31 12.79 13.37
CA GLN A 125 8.87 13.96 12.73
C GLN A 125 10.31 14.17 13.23
N LYS A 126 11.17 14.66 12.36
CA LYS A 126 12.59 14.88 12.69
C LYS A 126 12.73 15.73 13.95
N ASN A 127 13.57 15.28 14.89
CA ASN A 127 13.80 15.89 16.20
C ASN A 127 12.59 15.91 17.15
N TYR A 128 11.56 15.10 16.89
CA TYR A 128 10.43 14.96 17.82
C TYR A 128 10.87 14.29 19.13
N ASP A 129 10.50 14.90 20.26
CA ASP A 129 10.79 14.36 21.59
C ASP A 129 9.77 13.27 21.96
N TRP A 130 10.20 12.00 21.87
CA TRP A 130 9.35 10.86 22.13
C TRP A 130 9.02 10.73 23.62
N THR A 131 7.75 10.96 23.95
CA THR A 131 7.21 10.88 25.32
C THR A 131 6.40 9.60 25.59
N GLY A 132 6.54 8.59 24.72
CA GLY A 132 5.75 7.36 24.77
C GLY A 132 4.51 7.41 23.89
N PRO A 133 3.78 6.29 23.75
CA PRO A 133 2.69 6.15 22.76
C PRO A 133 1.41 6.89 23.13
N ARG A 134 1.27 7.37 24.38
CA ARG A 134 0.05 8.05 24.83
C ARG A 134 -0.15 9.36 24.09
N ALA A 135 -1.36 9.55 23.56
CA ALA A 135 -1.79 10.75 22.87
C ALA A 135 -2.01 11.90 23.86
N LYS A 136 -1.64 13.11 23.46
CA LYS A 136 -2.04 14.35 24.12
C LYS A 136 -3.48 14.70 23.71
N PRO A 137 -4.23 15.48 24.52
CA PRO A 137 -5.57 15.93 24.13
C PRO A 137 -5.56 16.66 22.77
N GLY A 138 -6.43 16.23 21.85
CA GLY A 138 -6.52 16.78 20.50
C GLY A 138 -5.38 16.40 19.55
N GLU A 139 -4.46 15.53 19.97
CA GLU A 139 -3.38 15.06 19.11
C GLU A 139 -3.94 14.22 17.96
N LYS A 140 -3.40 14.44 16.76
CA LYS A 140 -3.76 13.73 15.53
C LYS A 140 -2.65 12.77 15.10
N THR A 141 -3.03 11.69 14.46
CA THR A 141 -2.08 10.70 13.91
C THR A 141 -2.61 10.07 12.62
N ILE A 142 -1.72 9.37 11.93
CA ILE A 142 -2.03 8.59 10.74
C ILE A 142 -1.78 7.12 11.07
N LEU A 143 -2.75 6.25 10.83
CA LEU A 143 -2.56 4.82 10.71
C LEU A 143 -2.18 4.50 9.26
N HIS A 144 -0.93 4.16 8.99
CA HIS A 144 -0.45 3.78 7.67
C HIS A 144 -0.46 2.26 7.48
N LEU A 145 -0.97 1.85 6.33
CA LEU A 145 -1.02 0.49 5.83
C LEU A 145 -0.24 0.47 4.52
N HIS A 146 0.92 -0.19 4.50
CA HIS A 146 1.84 -0.15 3.37
C HIS A 146 1.30 -0.90 2.14
N GLY A 147 1.74 -0.52 0.94
CA GLY A 147 1.50 -1.24 -0.31
C GLY A 147 2.33 -2.51 -0.46
N GLY A 148 2.33 -3.11 -1.65
CA GLY A 148 3.05 -4.36 -1.93
C GLY A 148 2.14 -5.57 -2.16
N ALA A 149 0.96 -5.35 -2.74
CA ALA A 149 0.06 -6.42 -3.21
C ALA A 149 -0.31 -7.47 -2.14
N PHE A 150 -0.28 -7.09 -0.85
CA PHE A 150 -0.47 -7.96 0.33
C PHE A 150 0.59 -9.03 0.54
N TYR A 151 1.61 -9.16 -0.31
CA TYR A 151 2.60 -10.25 -0.21
C TYR A 151 4.06 -9.79 -0.22
N VAL A 152 4.33 -8.51 -0.44
CA VAL A 152 5.65 -7.87 -0.29
C VAL A 152 5.52 -6.57 0.52
N GLY A 153 6.67 -6.05 0.97
CA GLY A 153 6.75 -4.82 1.77
C GLY A 153 6.68 -5.07 3.28
N THR A 154 6.89 -4.01 4.05
CA THR A 154 6.86 -4.03 5.51
C THR A 154 6.62 -2.62 6.03
N ALA A 155 6.10 -2.48 7.24
CA ALA A 155 6.03 -1.19 7.92
C ALA A 155 7.37 -0.76 8.56
N ASN A 156 8.42 -1.59 8.46
CA ASN A 156 9.72 -1.27 9.01
C ASN A 156 10.21 0.09 8.48
N PRO A 157 10.65 1.02 9.34
CA PRO A 157 11.11 2.33 8.92
C PRO A 157 12.30 2.30 7.95
N SER A 158 13.09 1.24 7.89
CA SER A 158 14.20 1.15 6.91
C SER A 158 13.72 0.83 5.49
N ASP A 159 12.47 0.37 5.32
CA ASP A 159 11.92 0.02 4.02
C ASP A 159 11.51 1.25 3.20
N THR A 160 11.48 1.07 1.87
CA THR A 160 11.13 2.15 0.94
C THR A 160 9.69 2.64 1.15
N THR A 161 8.75 1.77 1.51
CA THR A 161 7.34 2.13 1.77
C THR A 161 7.18 3.14 2.90
N ALA A 162 8.10 3.18 3.88
CA ALA A 162 8.13 4.18 4.95
C ALA A 162 8.35 5.62 4.43
N ASN A 163 8.82 5.81 3.20
CA ASN A 163 8.97 7.13 2.59
C ASN A 163 7.65 7.86 2.37
N PHE A 164 6.53 7.13 2.33
CA PHE A 164 5.20 7.73 2.27
C PHE A 164 4.91 8.54 3.55
N THR A 165 5.02 7.90 4.72
CA THR A 165 4.77 8.53 6.02
C THR A 165 5.85 9.54 6.38
N ARG A 166 7.13 9.25 6.08
CA ARG A 166 8.21 10.25 6.26
C ARG A 166 7.98 11.49 5.42
N GLY A 167 7.62 11.33 4.15
CA GLY A 167 7.32 12.46 3.26
C GLY A 167 6.15 13.30 3.76
N LEU A 168 5.13 12.66 4.36
CA LEU A 168 4.06 13.40 5.04
C LEU A 168 4.64 14.20 6.22
N LEU A 169 5.34 13.54 7.14
CA LEU A 169 5.92 14.18 8.34
C LEU A 169 6.89 15.34 8.03
N GLU A 170 7.59 15.32 6.89
CA GLU A 170 8.43 16.42 6.41
C GLU A 170 7.65 17.73 6.17
N HIS A 171 6.36 17.62 5.85
CA HIS A 171 5.50 18.73 5.47
C HIS A 171 4.36 19.01 6.47
N MET A 172 4.12 18.14 7.46
CA MET A 172 3.05 18.30 8.44
C MET A 172 3.37 19.33 9.52
N HIS A 173 2.34 20.08 9.94
CA HIS A 173 2.41 20.99 11.08
C HIS A 173 1.65 20.45 12.30
N THR A 174 0.49 19.82 12.09
CA THR A 174 -0.37 19.33 13.17
C THR A 174 -0.13 17.88 13.57
N ILE A 175 0.48 17.08 12.68
CA ILE A 175 0.81 15.67 12.92
C ILE A 175 2.32 15.53 13.06
N GLN A 176 2.77 15.09 14.24
CA GLN A 176 4.20 14.97 14.57
C GLN A 176 4.68 13.52 14.62
N ARG A 177 3.75 12.56 14.55
CA ARG A 177 4.05 11.13 14.48
C ARG A 177 2.94 10.39 13.75
N THR A 178 3.32 9.34 13.06
CA THR A 178 2.41 8.41 12.37
C THR A 178 2.66 7.00 12.88
N PHE A 179 1.68 6.13 12.80
CA PHE A 179 1.79 4.74 13.20
C PHE A 179 1.59 3.83 11.99
N ALA A 180 2.55 2.95 11.72
CA ALA A 180 2.49 1.98 10.63
C ALA A 180 2.35 0.56 11.19
N VAL A 181 1.42 -0.21 10.63
CA VAL A 181 1.19 -1.61 11.03
C VAL A 181 1.93 -2.53 10.08
N ASP A 182 2.76 -3.40 10.64
CA ASP A 182 3.47 -4.43 9.89
C ASP A 182 2.53 -5.65 9.74
N TYR A 183 1.50 -5.51 8.91
CA TYR A 183 0.45 -6.54 8.79
C TYR A 183 0.99 -7.81 8.16
N ARG A 184 0.37 -8.96 8.44
CA ARG A 184 0.78 -10.25 7.91
C ARG A 184 0.62 -10.31 6.39
N LEU A 185 1.67 -10.78 5.72
CA LEU A 185 1.69 -10.96 4.27
C LEU A 185 1.14 -12.32 3.88
N THR A 186 0.42 -12.34 2.76
CA THR A 186 -0.13 -13.56 2.18
C THR A 186 0.91 -14.31 1.38
N ALA A 187 0.81 -15.64 1.34
CA ALA A 187 1.64 -16.48 0.49
C ALA A 187 0.86 -17.70 -0.02
N SER A 188 1.30 -18.23 -1.16
CA SER A 188 0.83 -19.49 -1.74
C SER A 188 1.97 -20.14 -2.52
N ALA A 189 1.70 -21.28 -3.18
CA ALA A 189 2.72 -21.99 -3.95
C ALA A 189 3.46 -21.04 -4.92
N PRO A 190 4.80 -21.07 -4.94
CA PRO A 190 5.69 -22.11 -4.40
C PRO A 190 6.02 -22.01 -2.91
N LYS A 191 5.63 -20.94 -2.22
CA LYS A 191 5.82 -20.79 -0.77
C LYS A 191 4.74 -21.55 0.01
N PRO A 192 4.98 -21.90 1.29
CA PRO A 192 3.93 -22.41 2.16
C PRO A 192 2.74 -21.43 2.20
N PRO A 193 1.49 -21.92 2.06
CA PRO A 193 0.31 -21.06 2.18
C PRO A 193 0.28 -20.34 3.52
N ALA A 194 0.11 -19.02 3.49
CA ALA A 194 0.09 -18.21 4.70
C ALA A 194 -0.89 -17.03 4.55
N ASN A 195 -1.53 -16.68 5.66
CA ASN A 195 -2.27 -15.43 5.89
C ASN A 195 -3.15 -14.97 4.71
N PRO A 196 -4.07 -15.82 4.19
CA PRO A 196 -5.09 -15.35 3.25
C PRO A 196 -5.99 -14.29 3.91
N PHE A 197 -6.87 -13.67 3.13
CA PHE A 197 -7.90 -12.79 3.68
C PHE A 197 -8.74 -13.54 4.74
N PRO A 198 -9.00 -12.95 5.92
CA PRO A 198 -8.85 -11.53 6.28
C PRO A 198 -7.64 -11.21 7.16
N ALA A 199 -6.52 -11.95 7.11
CA ALA A 199 -5.40 -11.78 8.05
C ALA A 199 -4.90 -10.33 8.17
N ALA A 200 -4.59 -9.69 7.04
CA ALA A 200 -4.16 -8.29 7.02
C ALA A 200 -5.23 -7.32 7.57
N LEU A 201 -6.52 -7.62 7.37
CA LEU A 201 -7.63 -6.80 7.88
C LEU A 201 -7.75 -6.93 9.40
N LEU A 202 -7.58 -8.13 9.96
CA LEU A 202 -7.54 -8.31 11.41
C LEU A 202 -6.37 -7.55 12.05
N ASP A 203 -5.23 -7.53 11.36
CA ASP A 203 -4.02 -6.84 11.82
C ASP A 203 -4.19 -5.31 11.74
N ALA A 204 -4.81 -4.81 10.67
CA ALA A 204 -5.16 -3.40 10.55
C ALA A 204 -6.16 -2.96 11.64
N LEU A 205 -7.17 -3.78 11.93
CA LEU A 205 -8.13 -3.54 13.02
C LEU A 205 -7.41 -3.53 14.38
N ALA A 206 -6.44 -4.42 14.58
CA ALA A 206 -5.61 -4.45 15.79
C ALA A 206 -4.81 -3.15 15.96
N GLY A 207 -4.19 -2.65 14.89
CA GLY A 207 -3.48 -1.37 14.90
C GLY A 207 -4.39 -0.17 15.17
N TYR A 208 -5.58 -0.13 14.57
CA TYR A 208 -6.57 0.91 14.85
C TYR A 208 -7.06 0.86 16.30
N ARG A 209 -7.36 -0.35 16.82
CA ARG A 209 -7.67 -0.56 18.24
C ARG A 209 -6.54 -0.07 19.15
N TYR A 210 -5.29 -0.39 18.84
CA TYR A 210 -4.14 0.07 19.60
C TYR A 210 -4.09 1.60 19.68
N LEU A 211 -4.30 2.30 18.56
CA LEU A 211 -4.34 3.76 18.54
C LEU A 211 -5.44 4.33 19.44
N VAL A 212 -6.66 3.76 19.37
CA VAL A 212 -7.80 4.24 20.15
C VAL A 212 -7.68 3.91 21.64
N HIS A 213 -7.34 2.67 21.98
CA HIS A 213 -7.43 2.17 23.36
C HIS A 213 -6.12 2.25 24.15
N ASP A 214 -4.98 1.98 23.50
CA ASP A 214 -3.69 1.89 24.19
C ASP A 214 -2.92 3.20 24.08
N ALA A 215 -2.92 3.81 22.91
CA ALA A 215 -2.36 5.14 22.70
C ALA A 215 -3.34 6.24 23.13
N GLY A 216 -4.65 6.03 23.05
CA GLY A 216 -5.65 6.98 23.55
C GLY A 216 -5.98 8.12 22.59
N PHE A 217 -5.78 7.92 21.28
CA PHE A 217 -6.23 8.87 20.25
C PHE A 217 -7.75 8.84 20.16
N ALA A 218 -8.36 10.02 20.04
CA ALA A 218 -9.78 10.10 19.68
C ALA A 218 -9.97 9.58 18.24
N PRO A 219 -10.96 8.71 17.96
CA PRO A 219 -11.22 8.17 16.62
C PRO A 219 -11.27 9.24 15.52
N GLU A 220 -11.92 10.37 15.81
CA GLU A 220 -12.05 11.52 14.93
C GLU A 220 -10.74 12.26 14.65
N ASN A 221 -9.67 11.97 15.39
CA ASN A 221 -8.30 12.51 15.20
C ASN A 221 -7.37 11.53 14.48
N ILE A 222 -7.86 10.35 14.09
CA ILE A 222 -7.10 9.35 13.35
C ILE A 222 -7.44 9.44 11.87
N ILE A 223 -6.40 9.47 11.03
CA ILE A 223 -6.51 9.31 9.58
C ILE A 223 -6.04 7.90 9.24
N VAL A 224 -6.87 7.11 8.56
CA VAL A 224 -6.42 5.81 8.03
C VAL A 224 -5.89 6.03 6.62
N ALA A 225 -4.62 5.74 6.40
CA ALA A 225 -3.94 5.94 5.14
C ALA A 225 -3.36 4.63 4.59
N GLY A 226 -3.36 4.47 3.28
CA GLY A 226 -2.62 3.38 2.66
C GLY A 226 -2.35 3.59 1.17
N ASP A 227 -1.27 2.98 0.71
CA ASP A 227 -0.82 2.99 -0.68
C ASP A 227 -1.07 1.63 -1.35
N SER A 228 -1.45 1.59 -2.62
CA SER A 228 -1.68 0.35 -3.38
C SER A 228 -2.61 -0.64 -2.65
N ALA A 229 -2.13 -1.85 -2.33
CA ALA A 229 -2.85 -2.84 -1.51
C ALA A 229 -3.17 -2.33 -0.10
N GLY A 230 -2.33 -1.49 0.48
CA GLY A 230 -2.61 -0.80 1.74
C GLY A 230 -3.78 0.18 1.63
N GLY A 231 -3.97 0.81 0.47
CA GLY A 231 -5.15 1.64 0.17
C GLY A 231 -6.44 0.83 0.13
N ASN A 232 -6.39 -0.39 -0.40
CA ASN A 232 -7.48 -1.37 -0.29
C ASN A 232 -7.78 -1.71 1.17
N LEU A 233 -6.72 -2.03 1.93
CA LEU A 233 -6.82 -2.40 3.34
C LEU A 233 -7.41 -1.28 4.21
N ALA A 234 -7.04 -0.03 3.93
CA ALA A 234 -7.60 1.16 4.57
C ALA A 234 -9.12 1.25 4.38
N LEU A 235 -9.61 1.04 3.15
CA LEU A 235 -11.04 1.02 2.86
C LEU A 235 -11.74 -0.19 3.49
N ALA A 236 -11.11 -1.36 3.47
CA ALA A 236 -11.63 -2.58 4.09
C ALA A 236 -11.77 -2.44 5.61
N LEU A 237 -10.81 -1.79 6.27
CA LEU A 237 -10.88 -1.47 7.70
C LEU A 237 -12.06 -0.56 8.01
N VAL A 238 -12.19 0.57 7.29
CA VAL A 238 -13.27 1.52 7.59
C VAL A 238 -14.63 0.93 7.23
N ARG A 239 -14.71 0.13 6.16
CA ARG A 239 -15.89 -0.67 5.84
C ARG A 239 -16.33 -1.51 7.02
N HIS A 240 -15.40 -2.26 7.62
CA HIS A 240 -15.70 -3.12 8.75
C HIS A 240 -16.30 -2.34 9.93
N LEU A 241 -15.70 -1.19 10.26
CA LEU A 241 -16.15 -0.33 11.37
C LEU A 241 -17.53 0.28 11.13
N ILE A 242 -17.86 0.61 9.88
CA ILE A 242 -19.16 1.18 9.50
C ILE A 242 -20.25 0.11 9.46
N GLU A 243 -19.96 -1.05 8.86
CA GLU A 243 -20.92 -2.14 8.72
C GLU A 243 -21.18 -2.85 10.06
N ASN A 244 -20.24 -2.77 11.01
CA ASN A 244 -20.30 -3.43 12.31
C ASN A 244 -20.02 -2.43 13.45
N PRO A 245 -20.89 -1.43 13.66
CA PRO A 245 -20.62 -0.34 14.59
C PRO A 245 -20.54 -0.86 16.02
N THR A 246 -19.46 -0.49 16.72
CA THR A 246 -19.32 -0.72 18.17
C THR A 246 -18.98 0.59 18.87
N PRO A 247 -19.59 0.92 20.03
CA PRO A 247 -19.26 2.15 20.74
C PRO A 247 -17.79 2.25 21.16
N SER A 248 -17.11 1.12 21.33
CA SER A 248 -15.71 1.06 21.73
C SER A 248 -14.74 1.39 20.59
N LEU A 249 -15.12 1.15 19.33
CA LEU A 249 -14.23 1.35 18.18
C LEU A 249 -14.97 2.04 17.02
N PRO A 250 -15.27 3.35 17.14
CA PRO A 250 -15.91 4.12 16.08
C PRO A 250 -15.03 4.22 14.82
N PRO A 251 -15.57 4.60 13.65
CA PRO A 251 -14.78 4.89 12.45
C PRO A 251 -13.78 6.06 12.64
N PRO A 252 -12.68 6.10 11.86
CA PRO A 252 -11.73 7.20 11.89
C PRO A 252 -12.31 8.50 11.33
N GLY A 253 -11.66 9.63 11.63
CA GLY A 253 -12.10 10.94 11.13
C GLY A 253 -11.95 11.11 9.62
N ARG A 254 -10.93 10.50 8.99
CA ARG A 254 -10.64 10.64 7.54
C ARG A 254 -9.95 9.41 6.95
N ILE A 255 -10.01 9.29 5.63
CA ILE A 255 -9.28 8.28 4.84
C ILE A 255 -8.36 8.94 3.82
N LEU A 256 -7.14 8.41 3.67
CA LEU A 256 -6.23 8.72 2.55
C LEU A 256 -5.90 7.44 1.78
N THR A 257 -6.20 7.42 0.48
CA THR A 257 -5.74 6.35 -0.41
C THR A 257 -4.76 6.89 -1.44
N ALA A 258 -3.65 6.20 -1.67
CA ALA A 258 -2.71 6.49 -2.74
C ALA A 258 -2.59 5.29 -3.69
N SER A 259 -2.86 5.49 -4.99
CA SER A 259 -2.72 4.46 -6.02
C SER A 259 -3.43 3.13 -5.68
N ALA A 260 -4.59 3.20 -5.02
CA ALA A 260 -5.17 2.03 -4.36
C ALA A 260 -5.57 0.92 -5.35
N TRP A 261 -5.30 -0.33 -5.00
CA TRP A 261 -5.69 -1.50 -5.80
C TRP A 261 -7.06 -2.04 -5.36
N LEU A 262 -8.11 -1.80 -6.13
CA LEU A 262 -9.50 -1.93 -5.69
C LEU A 262 -10.34 -2.86 -6.57
N ASP A 263 -9.79 -3.40 -7.65
CA ASP A 263 -10.36 -4.48 -8.45
C ASP A 263 -9.36 -5.63 -8.64
N LEU A 264 -9.40 -6.60 -7.73
CA LEU A 264 -8.57 -7.81 -7.78
C LEU A 264 -9.01 -8.78 -8.89
N SER A 265 -10.21 -8.59 -9.44
CA SER A 265 -10.71 -9.42 -10.55
C SER A 265 -10.31 -8.93 -11.92
N SER A 266 -9.74 -7.72 -12.02
CA SER A 266 -9.43 -7.08 -13.30
C SER A 266 -10.66 -6.87 -14.20
N SER A 267 -11.86 -6.78 -13.61
CA SER A 267 -13.13 -6.64 -14.35
C SER A 267 -13.21 -5.38 -15.22
N ARG A 268 -12.48 -4.33 -14.84
CA ARG A 268 -12.42 -3.05 -15.56
C ARG A 268 -11.36 -2.99 -16.65
N ARG A 269 -10.57 -4.04 -16.84
CA ARG A 269 -9.49 -4.04 -17.83
C ARG A 269 -10.03 -4.28 -19.22
N GLY A 270 -9.70 -3.38 -20.14
CA GLY A 270 -10.07 -3.46 -21.55
C GLY A 270 -9.13 -2.62 -22.41
N PRO A 271 -9.25 -2.66 -23.75
CA PRO A 271 -8.33 -1.94 -24.64
C PRO A 271 -8.20 -0.43 -24.37
N GLY A 272 -9.24 0.19 -23.80
CA GLY A 272 -9.26 1.61 -23.43
C GLY A 272 -8.99 1.91 -21.95
N SER A 273 -8.70 0.90 -21.12
CA SER A 273 -8.47 1.11 -19.68
C SER A 273 -7.07 1.65 -19.40
N SER A 274 -6.89 2.31 -18.27
CA SER A 274 -5.58 2.77 -17.78
C SER A 274 -4.57 1.63 -17.70
N ALA A 275 -5.01 0.41 -17.35
CA ALA A 275 -4.15 -0.77 -17.34
C ALA A 275 -3.48 -1.02 -18.70
N VAL A 276 -4.15 -0.75 -19.82
CA VAL A 276 -3.55 -0.93 -21.16
C VAL A 276 -2.83 0.34 -21.61
N LEU A 277 -3.47 1.50 -21.48
CA LEU A 277 -2.95 2.77 -22.00
C LEU A 277 -1.72 3.27 -21.24
N ASN A 278 -1.64 3.01 -19.94
CA ASN A 278 -0.53 3.42 -19.10
C ASN A 278 0.55 2.33 -18.96
N ALA A 279 0.41 1.20 -19.67
CA ALA A 279 1.40 0.13 -19.68
C ALA A 279 2.84 0.59 -19.97
N PRO A 280 3.09 1.54 -20.89
CA PRO A 280 4.45 2.02 -21.13
C PRO A 280 5.00 2.89 -19.99
N SER A 281 4.12 3.56 -19.23
CA SER A 281 4.49 4.60 -18.27
C SER A 281 4.41 4.16 -16.80
N ASP A 282 3.99 2.94 -16.51
CA ASP A 282 3.95 2.47 -15.12
C ASP A 282 5.25 1.76 -14.70
N ILE A 283 5.47 1.62 -13.39
CA ILE A 283 6.67 1.04 -12.79
C ILE A 283 6.64 -0.49 -12.70
N PHE A 284 5.45 -1.09 -12.71
CA PHE A 284 5.29 -2.54 -12.76
C PHE A 284 4.74 -2.98 -14.12
N ASP A 285 5.18 -4.16 -14.56
CA ASP A 285 4.77 -4.77 -15.82
C ASP A 285 3.75 -5.89 -15.57
N GLU A 286 3.07 -6.30 -16.64
CA GLU A 286 2.26 -7.52 -16.67
C GLU A 286 2.63 -8.30 -17.93
N ARG A 287 3.91 -8.68 -18.06
CA ARG A 287 4.37 -9.47 -19.21
C ARG A 287 3.62 -10.81 -19.24
N PRO A 288 3.45 -11.41 -20.43
CA PRO A 288 2.86 -12.75 -20.54
C PRO A 288 3.62 -13.76 -19.66
N GLY A 289 2.92 -14.34 -18.69
CA GLY A 289 3.52 -15.24 -17.69
C GLY A 289 3.84 -14.61 -16.34
N GLU A 290 3.63 -13.30 -16.16
CA GLU A 290 3.94 -12.63 -14.88
C GLU A 290 2.90 -12.94 -13.79
N LEU A 291 3.42 -13.59 -12.76
CA LEU A 291 2.70 -14.09 -11.60
C LEU A 291 2.33 -12.98 -10.60
N PHE A 292 2.81 -11.73 -10.66
CA PHE A 292 2.74 -10.79 -9.53
C PHE A 292 1.30 -10.56 -9.00
N ALA A 293 0.43 -9.98 -9.82
CA ALA A 293 -0.97 -9.74 -9.42
C ALA A 293 -1.73 -11.05 -9.23
N LYS A 294 -1.46 -12.07 -10.06
CA LYS A 294 -2.12 -13.38 -9.97
C LYS A 294 -1.77 -14.12 -8.67
N TYR A 295 -0.51 -14.10 -8.27
CA TYR A 295 0.03 -14.69 -7.05
C TYR A 295 -0.56 -13.98 -5.84
N ALA A 296 -0.59 -12.64 -5.85
CA ALA A 296 -1.26 -11.86 -4.82
C ALA A 296 -2.72 -12.28 -4.65
N VAL A 297 -3.49 -12.33 -5.75
CA VAL A 297 -4.91 -12.73 -5.71
C VAL A 297 -5.09 -14.17 -5.24
N VAL A 298 -4.33 -15.12 -5.77
CA VAL A 298 -4.41 -16.53 -5.37
C VAL A 298 -4.07 -16.71 -3.90
N SER A 299 -3.00 -16.07 -3.43
CA SER A 299 -2.58 -16.12 -2.03
C SER A 299 -3.65 -15.51 -1.12
N LEU A 300 -4.17 -14.33 -1.48
CA LEU A 300 -5.16 -13.62 -0.70
C LEU A 300 -6.49 -14.36 -0.63
N LEU A 301 -6.90 -15.04 -1.70
CA LEU A 301 -8.11 -15.86 -1.71
C LEU A 301 -7.93 -17.15 -0.90
N GLY A 302 -6.73 -17.72 -0.84
CA GLY A 302 -6.46 -18.98 -0.17
C GLY A 302 -7.39 -20.10 -0.68
N PRO A 303 -8.19 -20.74 0.18
CA PRO A 303 -9.12 -21.79 -0.24
C PRO A 303 -10.38 -21.27 -0.98
N MET A 304 -10.58 -19.95 -1.05
CA MET A 304 -11.76 -19.35 -1.68
C MET A 304 -11.67 -19.38 -3.21
N GLY A 305 -12.82 -19.51 -3.88
CA GLY A 305 -12.92 -19.44 -5.34
C GLY A 305 -12.70 -18.02 -5.87
N PHE A 306 -12.26 -17.91 -7.13
CA PHE A 306 -11.99 -16.62 -7.80
C PHE A 306 -13.19 -15.68 -7.86
N GLU A 307 -14.42 -16.22 -7.82
CA GLU A 307 -15.67 -15.44 -7.75
C GLU A 307 -15.67 -14.43 -6.58
N VAL A 308 -15.02 -14.78 -5.46
CA VAL A 308 -14.87 -13.89 -4.31
C VAL A 308 -14.08 -12.63 -4.69
N ALA A 309 -13.03 -12.73 -5.50
CA ALA A 309 -12.31 -11.55 -5.99
C ALA A 309 -13.17 -10.69 -6.94
N GLN A 310 -14.25 -11.22 -7.52
CA GLN A 310 -15.14 -10.46 -8.41
C GLN A 310 -16.21 -9.69 -7.65
N THR A 311 -16.76 -10.27 -6.58
CA THR A 311 -17.98 -9.74 -5.95
C THR A 311 -17.76 -9.21 -4.54
N HIS A 312 -16.69 -9.63 -3.85
CA HIS A 312 -16.51 -9.33 -2.44
C HIS A 312 -16.09 -7.88 -2.19
N ARG A 313 -16.94 -7.12 -1.49
CA ARG A 313 -16.80 -5.68 -1.28
C ARG A 313 -15.58 -5.23 -0.44
N TYR A 314 -14.96 -6.12 0.33
CA TYR A 314 -13.70 -5.82 1.02
C TYR A 314 -12.49 -5.98 0.10
N LEU A 315 -12.58 -6.85 -0.91
CA LEU A 315 -11.47 -7.15 -1.81
C LEU A 315 -11.53 -6.29 -3.06
N SER A 316 -12.69 -6.28 -3.73
CA SER A 316 -12.87 -5.60 -5.00
C SER A 316 -14.02 -4.60 -4.98
N PRO A 317 -13.99 -3.57 -4.12
CA PRO A 317 -15.08 -2.62 -3.96
C PRO A 317 -15.39 -1.81 -5.22
N VAL A 318 -14.50 -1.78 -6.24
CA VAL A 318 -14.81 -1.11 -7.50
C VAL A 318 -15.09 -2.07 -8.65
N SER A 319 -14.99 -3.39 -8.46
CA SER A 319 -15.32 -4.38 -9.51
C SER A 319 -16.70 -4.13 -10.14
N LEU A 320 -16.81 -4.37 -11.44
CA LEU A 320 -18.08 -4.31 -12.18
C LEU A 320 -19.10 -5.33 -11.68
N ALA A 321 -18.65 -6.45 -11.10
CA ALA A 321 -19.50 -7.48 -10.52
C ALA A 321 -19.86 -7.20 -9.06
N CYS A 322 -19.15 -6.30 -8.37
CA CYS A 322 -19.50 -5.87 -7.02
C CYS A 322 -20.60 -4.80 -7.07
N LYS A 323 -21.85 -5.24 -6.95
CA LYS A 323 -23.07 -4.42 -7.01
C LYS A 323 -23.96 -4.69 -5.78
N PRO A 324 -23.72 -4.06 -4.63
CA PRO A 324 -24.64 -4.20 -3.50
C PRO A 324 -25.97 -3.50 -3.77
N GLU A 325 -26.99 -3.92 -3.02
CA GLU A 325 -28.33 -3.33 -3.04
C GLU A 325 -28.36 -1.92 -2.41
N THR A 326 -27.41 -1.63 -1.50
CA THR A 326 -27.22 -0.34 -0.83
C THR A 326 -25.88 0.27 -1.22
N GLY A 327 -25.71 1.59 -1.06
CA GLY A 327 -24.44 2.26 -1.35
C GLY A 327 -23.22 1.58 -0.68
N LEU A 328 -22.13 1.40 -1.45
CA LEU A 328 -20.91 0.73 -1.00
C LEU A 328 -20.13 1.52 0.04
N PHE A 329 -20.26 2.84 0.02
CA PHE A 329 -19.46 3.76 0.82
C PHE A 329 -20.33 4.71 1.64
N ALA A 330 -21.62 4.43 1.76
CA ALA A 330 -22.51 5.22 2.60
C ALA A 330 -21.99 5.25 4.05
N GLY A 331 -21.84 6.45 4.61
CA GLY A 331 -21.30 6.66 5.95
C GLY A 331 -19.77 6.67 6.05
N PHE A 332 -19.04 6.52 4.93
CA PHE A 332 -17.59 6.69 4.95
C PHE A 332 -17.20 8.13 5.30
N PRO A 333 -16.10 8.33 6.05
CA PRO A 333 -15.59 9.65 6.34
C PRO A 333 -15.05 10.34 5.09
N GLU A 334 -14.77 11.63 5.21
CA GLU A 334 -14.11 12.40 4.15
C GLU A 334 -12.84 11.69 3.67
N THR A 335 -12.75 11.49 2.36
CA THR A 335 -11.70 10.67 1.74
C THR A 335 -10.90 11.50 0.74
N TYR A 336 -9.57 11.45 0.88
CA TYR A 336 -8.64 12.00 -0.10
C TYR A 336 -8.09 10.86 -0.95
N VAL A 337 -8.36 10.90 -2.26
CA VAL A 337 -7.91 9.91 -3.24
C VAL A 337 -6.79 10.51 -4.09
N VAL A 338 -5.59 9.96 -3.93
CA VAL A 338 -4.42 10.25 -4.74
C VAL A 338 -4.19 9.10 -5.73
N ALA A 339 -3.90 9.42 -6.98
CA ALA A 339 -3.44 8.44 -7.97
C ALA A 339 -2.50 9.10 -8.99
N GLY A 340 -1.60 8.33 -9.60
CA GLY A 340 -0.79 8.77 -10.72
C GLY A 340 -1.56 8.74 -12.04
N GLY A 341 -1.53 9.83 -12.81
CA GLY A 341 -2.12 9.84 -14.17
C GLY A 341 -1.37 8.95 -15.17
N ALA A 342 -0.19 8.46 -14.80
CA ALA A 342 0.64 7.56 -15.58
C ALA A 342 0.66 6.11 -15.08
N GLU A 343 -0.23 5.75 -14.15
CA GLU A 343 -0.31 4.42 -13.54
C GLU A 343 -1.43 3.54 -14.11
N ARG A 344 -1.26 2.22 -14.06
CA ARG A 344 -2.21 1.22 -14.56
C ARG A 344 -3.47 1.15 -13.70
N LEU A 345 -3.40 1.48 -12.42
CA LEU A 345 -4.51 1.46 -11.46
C LEU A 345 -5.36 2.74 -11.44
N LEU A 346 -5.10 3.69 -12.33
CA LEU A 346 -5.85 4.95 -12.40
C LEU A 346 -7.39 4.75 -12.48
N ASP A 347 -7.85 3.75 -13.23
CA ASP A 347 -9.28 3.44 -13.35
C ASP A 347 -9.90 2.95 -12.03
N ASP A 348 -9.13 2.28 -11.17
CA ASP A 348 -9.61 1.86 -9.85
C ASP A 348 -9.88 3.09 -8.97
N SER A 349 -8.94 4.04 -8.95
CA SER A 349 -9.07 5.30 -8.20
C SER A 349 -10.20 6.17 -8.76
N THR A 350 -10.37 6.22 -10.08
CA THR A 350 -11.46 6.95 -10.72
C THR A 350 -12.82 6.34 -10.36
N ALA A 351 -12.94 5.01 -10.42
CA ALA A 351 -14.16 4.30 -10.05
C ALA A 351 -14.48 4.42 -8.55
N LEU A 352 -13.47 4.49 -7.68
CA LEU A 352 -13.65 4.75 -6.26
C LEU A 352 -14.30 6.13 -6.04
N VAL A 353 -13.72 7.17 -6.65
CA VAL A 353 -14.24 8.54 -6.54
C VAL A 353 -15.69 8.62 -7.01
N GLU A 354 -16.00 8.01 -8.16
CA GLU A 354 -17.37 7.95 -8.70
C GLU A 354 -18.34 7.28 -7.72
N ARG A 355 -18.00 6.10 -7.21
CA ARG A 355 -18.86 5.33 -6.29
C ARG A 355 -19.03 6.05 -4.94
N MET A 356 -17.96 6.59 -4.38
CA MET A 356 -18.02 7.34 -3.12
C MET A 356 -18.86 8.61 -3.23
N ARG A 357 -18.72 9.38 -4.33
CA ARG A 357 -19.57 10.55 -4.57
C ARG A 357 -21.03 10.18 -4.76
N ALA A 358 -21.31 9.07 -5.46
CA ALA A 358 -22.67 8.55 -5.63
C ALA A 358 -23.32 8.17 -4.28
N ASP A 359 -22.50 7.71 -3.32
CA ASP A 359 -22.93 7.38 -1.96
C ASP A 359 -22.90 8.57 -0.98
N GLY A 360 -22.65 9.79 -1.48
CA GLY A 360 -22.70 11.03 -0.69
C GLY A 360 -21.45 11.34 0.13
N VAL A 361 -20.33 10.65 -0.11
CA VAL A 361 -19.05 10.90 0.58
C VAL A 361 -18.38 12.16 0.02
N ILE A 362 -17.79 12.96 0.91
CA ILE A 362 -16.92 14.08 0.51
C ILE A 362 -15.59 13.50 0.02
N VAL A 363 -15.29 13.69 -1.27
CA VAL A 363 -14.10 13.14 -1.90
C VAL A 363 -13.25 14.22 -2.56
N ILE A 364 -12.01 14.35 -2.09
CA ILE A 364 -10.96 15.11 -2.75
C ILE A 364 -10.20 14.17 -3.67
N GLN A 365 -10.03 14.57 -4.93
CA GLN A 365 -9.33 13.78 -5.95
C GLN A 365 -8.09 14.56 -6.40
N ASP A 366 -6.92 13.91 -6.37
CA ASP A 366 -5.65 14.51 -6.75
C ASP A 366 -4.86 13.56 -7.66
N ILE A 367 -4.85 13.87 -8.95
CA ILE A 367 -4.28 13.00 -9.98
C ILE A 367 -3.27 13.77 -10.84
N PRO A 368 -1.99 13.81 -10.43
CA PRO A 368 -0.95 14.42 -11.25
C PRO A 368 -0.75 13.62 -12.56
N PRO A 369 -0.86 14.25 -13.74
CA PRO A 369 -0.89 13.54 -15.03
C PRO A 369 0.32 12.64 -15.35
N ASP A 370 1.48 13.01 -14.80
CA ASP A 370 2.78 12.38 -15.08
C ASP A 370 3.32 11.54 -13.92
N ALA A 371 2.56 11.43 -12.83
CA ALA A 371 2.90 10.59 -11.70
C ALA A 371 2.65 9.10 -12.02
N VAL A 372 3.55 8.23 -11.54
CA VAL A 372 3.46 6.76 -11.72
C VAL A 372 2.81 6.15 -10.47
N HIS A 373 2.56 4.85 -10.50
CA HIS A 373 2.05 4.11 -9.35
C HIS A 373 2.94 4.35 -8.11
N ASP A 374 2.31 4.63 -6.98
CA ASP A 374 2.96 4.87 -5.67
C ASP A 374 4.05 5.97 -5.69
N PHE A 375 3.91 7.00 -6.54
CA PHE A 375 4.88 8.11 -6.61
C PHE A 375 5.19 8.79 -5.27
N LEU A 376 4.27 8.75 -4.29
CA LEU A 376 4.49 9.31 -2.96
C LEU A 376 5.56 8.56 -2.15
N VAL A 377 5.82 7.30 -2.47
CA VAL A 377 6.88 6.47 -1.89
C VAL A 377 8.25 6.81 -2.49
N PHE A 378 8.28 7.33 -3.72
CA PHE A 378 9.51 7.52 -4.48
C PHE A 378 10.06 8.94 -4.39
N THR A 379 11.09 9.15 -3.57
CA THR A 379 11.75 10.45 -3.36
C THR A 379 12.37 11.06 -4.64
N TRP A 380 12.54 10.29 -5.71
CA TRP A 380 13.01 10.79 -7.01
C TRP A 380 11.90 11.38 -7.88
N HIS A 381 10.63 11.27 -7.50
CA HIS A 381 9.47 11.61 -8.33
C HIS A 381 8.93 13.03 -8.11
N ASP A 382 9.86 13.98 -8.08
CA ASP A 382 9.55 15.41 -8.01
C ASP A 382 9.37 16.03 -9.40
N PRO A 383 8.51 17.05 -9.55
CA PRO A 383 7.83 17.80 -8.47
C PRO A 383 6.51 17.20 -7.96
N GLU A 384 5.92 16.21 -8.64
CA GLU A 384 4.58 15.69 -8.36
C GLU A 384 4.46 15.18 -6.92
N ARG A 385 5.47 14.43 -6.43
CA ARG A 385 5.52 13.95 -5.04
C ARG A 385 5.43 15.09 -4.04
N THR A 386 6.40 16.01 -4.03
CA THR A 386 6.42 17.12 -3.07
C THR A 386 5.15 17.98 -3.14
N GLU A 387 4.64 18.27 -4.33
CA GLU A 387 3.46 19.14 -4.45
C GLU A 387 2.17 18.48 -3.95
N VAL A 388 2.03 17.15 -4.09
CA VAL A 388 0.92 16.40 -3.50
C VAL A 388 1.09 16.31 -1.98
N LEU A 389 2.29 16.03 -1.47
CA LEU A 389 2.54 15.99 -0.02
C LEU A 389 2.20 17.32 0.66
N LYS A 390 2.52 18.46 0.04
CA LYS A 390 2.11 19.80 0.52
C LYS A 390 0.60 20.00 0.52
N ARG A 391 -0.12 19.47 -0.48
CA ARG A 391 -1.59 19.53 -0.53
C ARG A 391 -2.23 18.65 0.54
N LEU A 392 -1.70 17.44 0.73
CA LEU A 392 -2.11 16.53 1.80
C LEU A 392 -1.89 17.15 3.17
N SER A 393 -0.74 17.78 3.41
CA SER A 393 -0.46 18.52 4.64
C SER A 393 -1.53 19.58 4.95
N ARG A 394 -1.82 20.46 3.99
CA ARG A 394 -2.89 21.46 4.15
C ARG A 394 -4.25 20.83 4.42
N TRP A 395 -4.57 19.73 3.74
CA TRP A 395 -5.82 19.02 3.97
C TRP A 395 -5.91 18.49 5.40
N MET A 396 -4.89 17.75 5.87
CA MET A 396 -4.86 17.16 7.22
C MET A 396 -4.82 18.21 8.33
N ASP A 397 -4.17 19.36 8.10
CA ASP A 397 -4.13 20.45 9.07
C ASP A 397 -5.51 21.11 9.29
N MET A 398 -6.44 21.00 8.33
CA MET A 398 -7.84 21.47 8.46
C MET A 398 -8.77 20.50 9.21
N MET A 399 -8.26 19.35 9.65
CA MET A 399 -8.98 18.44 10.55
C MET A 399 -9.15 19.05 11.94
#